data_AF-A0A523B7Y9-F1
#
_entry.id   AF-A0A523B7Y9-F1
#
_cell.length_a   1.000
_cell.length_b   1.000
_cell.length_c   1.000
_cell.angle_alpha   90.00
_cell.angle_beta   90.00
_cell.angle_gamma   90.00
#
_symmetry.space_group_name_H-M   'P 1'
#
loop_
_entity.id
_entity.type
_entity.pdbx_description
1 polymer ?
#
loop_
_entity_poly.entity_id
_entity_poly.type
_entity_poly.pdbx_seq_one_letter_code
_entity_poly.pdbx_strand_id
1 'polypeptide(L)' 'MSTQHPDNANLPAWCTGSVIEGNAEIHEVYFAFHDLGCQEVMWDSEGKDVDTRVVRKLLSSYPEYFSANQLGKDVFLTY' A
#
# COMPACT_ATOMS: atom_id res chain seq x y z
N MET A 1 7.57 -5.85 7.56
CA MET A 1 7.15 -5.88 6.14
C MET A 1 5.68 -6.23 6.11
N SER A 2 4.85 -5.39 5.49
CA SER A 2 3.45 -5.72 5.16
C SER A 2 3.40 -6.39 3.79
N THR A 3 2.43 -7.28 3.54
CA THR A 3 2.27 -7.97 2.25
C THR A 3 0.81 -7.97 1.82
N GLN A 4 0.56 -8.38 0.57
CA GLN A 4 -0.78 -8.41 -0.03
C GLN A 4 -1.30 -9.85 -0.20
N HIS A 5 -0.91 -10.74 0.71
CA HIS A 5 -1.48 -12.09 0.76
C HIS A 5 -2.99 -12.02 1.02
N PRO A 6 -3.82 -12.81 0.31
CA PRO A 6 -5.27 -12.82 0.48
C PRO A 6 -5.69 -13.77 1.62
N ASP A 7 -5.08 -13.63 2.80
CA ASP A 7 -5.29 -14.51 3.97
C ASP A 7 -6.19 -13.87 5.05
N ASN A 8 -6.69 -12.66 4.84
CA ASN A 8 -7.54 -11.96 5.79
C ASN A 8 -8.95 -12.57 5.88
N ALA A 9 -9.45 -12.78 7.11
CA ALA A 9 -10.80 -13.32 7.32
C ALA A 9 -11.91 -12.27 7.13
N ASN A 10 -11.63 -11.00 7.40
CA ASN A 10 -12.56 -9.89 7.25
C ASN A 10 -11.83 -8.68 6.65
N LEU A 11 -12.58 -7.81 5.99
CA LEU A 11 -12.04 -6.57 5.44
C LEU A 11 -11.84 -5.51 6.52
N PRO A 12 -10.83 -4.64 6.37
CA PRO A 12 -10.63 -3.49 7.25
C PRO A 12 -11.74 -2.45 7.06
N ALA A 13 -12.03 -1.68 8.10
CA ALA A 13 -13.14 -0.73 8.13
C ALA A 13 -13.07 0.38 7.07
N TRP A 14 -11.88 0.66 6.52
CA TRP A 14 -11.67 1.64 5.46
C TRP A 14 -11.96 1.08 4.06
N CYS A 15 -12.12 -0.24 3.91
CA CYS A 15 -12.43 -0.86 2.62
C CYS A 15 -13.95 -0.89 2.41
N THR A 16 -14.43 -0.24 1.35
CA THR A 16 -15.86 -0.14 1.03
C THR A 16 -16.36 -1.26 0.10
N GLY A 17 -15.47 -2.12 -0.39
CA GLY A 17 -15.76 -3.21 -1.33
C GLY A 17 -15.88 -4.58 -0.66
N SER A 18 -15.81 -5.64 -1.47
CA SER A 18 -15.73 -7.04 -1.00
C SER A 18 -14.31 -7.61 -1.00
N VAL A 19 -13.36 -6.88 -1.56
CA VAL A 19 -11.93 -7.22 -1.64
C VAL A 19 -11.11 -5.92 -1.63
N ILE A 20 -9.87 -6.00 -1.18
CA ILE A 20 -8.93 -4.87 -1.28
C ILE A 20 -8.36 -4.88 -2.70
N GLU A 21 -8.80 -3.92 -3.53
CA GLU A 21 -8.38 -3.82 -4.93
C GLU A 21 -8.25 -2.34 -5.38
N GLY A 22 -7.42 -2.11 -6.40
CA GLY A 22 -7.32 -0.82 -7.07
C GLY A 22 -6.84 0.30 -6.13
N ASN A 23 -7.65 1.34 -5.96
CA ASN A 23 -7.26 2.45 -5.07
C ASN A 23 -7.28 2.07 -3.58
N ALA A 24 -7.98 0.99 -3.18
CA ALA A 24 -7.94 0.49 -1.82
C ALA A 24 -6.55 -0.07 -1.47
N GLU A 25 -5.85 -0.69 -2.41
CA GLU A 25 -4.47 -1.17 -2.22
C GLU A 25 -3.49 -0.01 -2.06
N ILE A 26 -3.72 1.11 -2.75
CA ILE A 26 -2.90 2.33 -2.57
C ILE A 26 -3.09 2.89 -1.15
N HIS A 27 -4.33 2.89 -0.66
CA HIS A 27 -4.62 3.31 0.71
C HIS A 27 -4.02 2.33 1.72
N GLU A 28 -4.06 1.02 1.46
CA GLU A 28 -3.47 -0.01 2.31
C GLU A 28 -1.96 0.19 2.50
N VAL A 29 -1.24 0.44 1.40
CA VAL A 29 0.20 0.71 1.45
C VAL A 29 0.48 1.95 2.32
N TYR A 30 -0.30 3.02 2.13
CA TYR A 30 -0.19 4.22 2.98
C TYR A 30 -0.52 3.92 4.45
N PHE A 31 -1.59 3.20 4.72
CA PHE A 31 -2.02 2.81 6.07
C PHE A 31 -0.96 1.97 6.78
N ALA A 32 -0.33 1.03 6.06
CA ALA A 32 0.76 0.24 6.59
C ALA A 32 1.95 1.12 7.00
N PHE A 33 2.32 2.09 6.17
CA PHE A 33 3.42 3.02 6.46
C PHE A 33 3.09 4.03 7.58
N HIS A 34 1.95 4.69 7.50
CA HIS A 34 1.57 5.81 8.37
C HIS A 34 1.00 5.33 9.71
N ASP A 35 -0.03 4.49 9.69
CA ASP A 35 -0.79 4.12 10.87
C ASP A 35 -0.18 2.91 11.60
N LEU A 36 0.36 1.94 10.85
CA LEU A 36 0.96 0.74 11.42
C LEU A 36 2.48 0.87 11.62
N GLY A 37 3.12 1.92 11.09
CA GLY A 37 4.56 2.15 11.22
C GLY A 37 5.42 1.08 10.54
N CYS A 38 4.89 0.36 9.56
CA CYS A 38 5.69 -0.56 8.75
C CYS A 38 6.74 0.22 7.97
N GLN A 39 7.94 -0.35 7.83
CA GLN A 39 9.03 0.28 7.08
C GLN A 39 9.13 -0.25 5.64
N GLU A 40 8.42 -1.34 5.35
CA GLU A 40 8.45 -2.00 4.04
C GLU A 40 7.10 -2.61 3.73
N VAL A 41 6.66 -2.46 2.47
CA VAL A 41 5.46 -3.10 1.92
C VAL A 41 5.86 -3.86 0.66
N MET A 42 5.49 -5.14 0.62
CA MET A 42 5.57 -5.96 -0.59
C MET A 42 4.36 -5.67 -1.48
N TRP A 43 4.63 -5.26 -2.70
CA TRP A 43 3.68 -5.03 -3.76
C TRP A 43 3.65 -6.23 -4.70
N ASP A 44 2.70 -7.14 -4.47
CA ASP A 44 2.59 -8.34 -5.28
C ASP A 44 2.27 -7.97 -6.75
N SER A 45 3.15 -8.37 -7.67
CA SER A 45 2.97 -8.16 -9.11
C SER A 45 2.84 -9.47 -9.89
N GLU A 46 2.86 -10.61 -9.18
CA GLU A 46 2.79 -11.95 -9.75
C GLU A 46 1.35 -12.46 -9.78
N GLY A 47 0.64 -12.34 -8.65
CA GLY A 47 -0.60 -13.08 -8.39
C GLY A 47 -1.91 -12.34 -8.70
N LYS A 48 -1.86 -11.09 -9.19
CA LYS A 48 -3.05 -10.21 -9.29
C LYS A 48 -3.04 -9.25 -10.48
N ASP A 49 -4.20 -8.63 -10.74
CA ASP A 49 -4.34 -7.55 -11.72
C ASP A 49 -3.72 -6.25 -11.18
N VAL A 50 -2.41 -6.14 -11.35
CA VAL A 50 -1.58 -5.18 -10.64
C VAL A 50 -1.62 -3.78 -11.25
N ASP A 51 -1.79 -2.76 -10.39
CA ASP A 51 -1.59 -1.37 -10.80
C ASP A 51 -0.09 -1.04 -10.94
N THR A 52 0.36 -0.90 -12.19
CA THR A 52 1.75 -0.56 -12.52
C THR A 52 2.16 0.88 -12.15
N ARG A 53 1.21 1.73 -11.73
CA ARG A 53 1.44 3.15 -11.38
C ARG A 53 1.37 3.40 -9.87
N VAL A 54 1.56 2.38 -9.04
CA VAL A 54 1.53 2.47 -7.57
C VAL A 54 2.34 3.63 -7.00
N VAL A 55 3.60 3.79 -7.40
CA VAL A 55 4.48 4.88 -6.88
C VAL A 55 3.87 6.25 -7.19
N ARG A 56 3.41 6.46 -8.43
CA ARG A 56 2.80 7.73 -8.82
C ARG A 56 1.55 8.01 -7.98
N LYS A 57 0.69 7.01 -7.79
CA LYS A 57 -0.54 7.14 -7.02
C LYS A 57 -0.26 7.45 -5.55
N LEU A 58 0.70 6.77 -4.93
CA LEU A 58 1.12 7.04 -3.55
C LEU A 58 1.58 8.48 -3.38
N LEU A 59 2.49 8.94 -4.24
CA LEU A 59 3.04 10.30 -4.17
C LEU A 59 1.99 11.38 -4.46
N SER A 60 1.03 11.12 -5.36
CA SER A 60 -0.03 12.08 -5.66
C SER A 60 -1.15 12.10 -4.62
N SER A 61 -1.45 10.96 -4.00
CA SER A 61 -2.56 10.84 -3.04
C SER A 61 -2.16 11.24 -1.62
N TYR A 62 -0.90 11.03 -1.25
CA TYR A 62 -0.38 11.30 0.10
C TYR A 62 0.93 12.11 0.09
N PRO A 63 0.96 13.28 -0.58
CA PRO A 63 2.18 14.04 -0.78
C PRO A 63 2.83 14.50 0.54
N GLU A 64 2.04 14.86 1.54
CA GLU A 64 2.56 15.31 2.84
C GLU A 64 3.37 14.21 3.54
N TYR A 65 2.84 12.99 3.61
CA TYR A 65 3.53 11.86 4.22
C TYR A 65 4.83 11.51 3.50
N PHE A 66 4.79 11.39 2.18
CA PHE A 66 5.96 10.99 1.39
C PHE A 66 6.99 12.11 1.21
N SER A 67 6.62 13.36 1.51
CA SER A 67 7.60 14.46 1.63
C SER A 67 8.49 14.31 2.87
N ALA A 68 7.94 13.75 3.96
CA ALA A 68 8.65 13.51 5.22
C ALA A 68 9.27 12.10 5.30
N ASN A 69 8.71 11.12 4.59
CA ASN A 69 9.16 9.72 4.57
C ASN A 69 9.41 9.29 3.12
N GLN A 70 10.65 9.41 2.66
CA GLN A 70 11.01 9.18 1.26
C GLN A 70 11.02 7.69 0.91
N LEU A 71 10.30 7.33 -0.15
CA LEU A 71 10.36 5.98 -0.74
C LEU A 71 11.78 5.67 -1.23
N GLY A 72 12.27 4.49 -0.87
CA GLY A 72 13.63 4.02 -1.19
C GLY A 72 14.72 4.53 -0.23
N LYS A 73 14.36 5.32 0.79
CA LYS A 73 15.29 5.80 1.82
C LYS A 73 14.77 5.55 3.22
N ASP A 74 13.58 6.06 3.52
CA ASP A 74 12.96 5.98 4.86
C ASP A 74 11.95 4.82 4.93
N VAL A 75 11.23 4.58 3.82
CA VAL A 75 10.30 3.45 3.65
C VAL A 75 10.53 2.76 2.30
N PHE A 76 10.23 1.48 2.21
CA PHE A 76 10.51 0.65 1.04
C PHE A 76 9.24 0.04 0.45
N LEU A 77 9.11 0.14 -0.87
CA LEU A 77 8.12 -0.58 -1.66
C LEU A 77 8.88 -1.61 -2.49
N THR A 78 8.63 -2.89 -2.23
CA THR A 78 9.37 -4.02 -2.81
C THR A 78 8.42 -4.86 -3.66
N TYR A 79 8.83 -5.26 -4.85
CA TYR A 79 7.99 -6.03 -5.80
C TYR A 79 8.25 -7.53 -5.69
#